data_AF-A0A9D7TVU0-F1
#
_entry.id   AF-A0A9D7TVU0-F1
#
_cell.length_a   1.000
_cell.length_b   1.000
_cell.length_c   1.000
_cell.angle_alpha   90.00
_cell.angle_beta   90.00
_cell.angle_gamma   90.00
#
_symmetry.space_group_name_H-M   'P 1'
#
loop_
_entity.id
_entity.type
_entity.pdbx_description
1 polymer ?
#
loop_
_entity_poly.entity_id
_entity_poly.type
_entity_poly.pdbx_seq_one_letter_code
_entity_poly.pdbx_strand_id
1 'polypeptide(L)'
;MDINEWIKGLTEMDKDEQKNFFEYGLYFFRQFIFRMLSKSKDVNLTHKELEVASRMEKIINISKAEIIVNLLNDAIENINRNINLKILMFSDTLAIGEVLRTNHVRD
;
A
#
# COMPACT_ATOMS: atom_id res chain seq x y z
N MET A 1 -15.55 8.17 2.74
CA MET A 1 -14.34 9.00 2.57
C MET A 1 -14.20 9.24 1.09
N ASP A 2 -14.23 10.50 0.67
CA ASP A 2 -13.95 10.89 -0.71
C ASP A 2 -12.43 10.84 -0.98
N ILE A 3 -12.03 10.61 -2.23
CA ILE A 3 -10.62 10.60 -2.64
C ILE A 3 -9.95 11.95 -2.35
N ASN A 4 -10.68 13.06 -2.46
CA ASN A 4 -10.17 14.39 -2.14
C ASN A 4 -9.83 14.52 -0.65
N GLU A 5 -10.68 13.99 0.24
CA GLU A 5 -10.46 14.02 1.70
C GLU A 5 -9.26 13.14 2.08
N TRP A 6 -9.17 11.95 1.46
CA TRP A 6 -8.04 11.04 1.62
C TRP A 6 -6.72 11.71 1.25
N ILE A 7 -6.65 12.30 0.05
CA ILE A 7 -5.45 12.97 -0.44
C ILE A 7 -5.11 14.20 0.40
N LYS A 8 -6.13 14.96 0.82
CA LYS A 8 -5.93 16.12 1.69
C LYS A 8 -5.20 15.73 2.98
N GLY A 9 -5.64 14.66 3.64
CA GLY A 9 -5.00 14.19 4.87
C GLY A 9 -3.51 13.84 4.70
N LEU A 10 -3.13 13.25 3.57
CA LEU A 10 -1.72 12.97 3.26
C LEU A 10 -0.92 14.23 2.91
N THR A 11 -1.54 15.20 2.24
CA THR A 11 -0.86 16.47 1.90
C THR A 11 -0.70 17.43 3.07
N GLU A 12 -1.46 17.23 4.16
CA GLU A 12 -1.33 17.98 5.40
C GLU A 12 -0.21 17.45 6.31
N MET A 13 0.21 16.19 6.11
CA MET A 13 1.37 15.62 6.79
C MET A 13 2.66 16.31 6.36
N ASP A 14 3.63 16.40 7.28
CA ASP A 14 4.99 16.77 6.90
C ASP A 14 5.70 15.64 6.12
N LYS A 15 6.90 15.93 5.60
CA LYS A 15 7.63 14.99 4.74
C LYS A 15 8.03 13.71 5.48
N ASP A 16 8.33 13.79 6.76
CA ASP A 16 8.77 12.64 7.55
C ASP A 16 7.57 11.78 7.97
N GLU A 17 6.44 12.42 8.31
CA GLU A 17 5.15 11.75 8.51
C GLU A 17 4.69 11.01 7.26
N GLN A 18 4.79 11.64 6.08
CA GLN A 18 4.48 11.00 4.80
C GLN A 18 5.36 9.76 4.59
N LYS A 19 6.68 9.89 4.71
CA LYS A 19 7.60 8.76 4.56
C LYS A 19 7.28 7.63 5.51
N ASN A 20 7.11 7.93 6.80
CA ASN A 20 6.76 6.94 7.81
C ASN A 20 5.46 6.21 7.43
N PHE A 21 4.46 6.92 6.90
CA PHE A 21 3.22 6.32 6.43
C PHE A 21 3.45 5.32 5.27
N PHE A 22 4.20 5.70 4.24
CA PHE A 22 4.48 4.81 3.11
C PHE A 22 5.41 3.65 3.48
N GLU A 23 6.43 3.90 4.30
CA GLU A 23 7.35 2.88 4.80
C GLU A 23 6.63 1.84 5.67
N TYR A 24 5.72 2.28 6.53
CA TYR A 24 4.85 1.39 7.28
C TYR A 24 3.97 0.54 6.36
N GLY A 25 3.31 1.16 5.37
CA GLY A 25 2.50 0.44 4.39
C GLY A 25 3.33 -0.60 3.63
N LEU A 26 4.52 -0.22 3.18
CA LEU A 26 5.45 -1.08 2.46
C LEU A 26 5.89 -2.27 3.33
N TYR A 27 6.25 -2.00 4.59
CA TYR A 27 6.58 -3.04 5.56
C TYR A 27 5.43 -4.02 5.75
N PHE A 28 4.22 -3.51 5.98
CA PHE A 28 3.02 -4.33 6.14
C PHE A 28 2.77 -5.23 4.93
N PHE A 29 2.83 -4.68 3.71
CA PHE A 29 2.62 -5.47 2.49
C PHE A 29 3.72 -6.51 2.23
N ARG A 30 4.97 -6.23 2.62
CA ARG A 30 6.05 -7.24 2.58
C ARG A 30 5.79 -8.40 3.53
N GLN A 31 5.35 -8.12 4.76
CA GLN A 31 4.94 -9.16 5.71
C GLN A 31 3.71 -9.93 5.22
N PHE A 32 2.76 -9.22 4.60
CA PHE A 32 1.58 -9.82 3.98
C PHE A 32 1.93 -10.82 2.88
N ILE A 33 2.81 -10.45 1.94
CA ILE A 33 3.31 -11.36 0.89
C ILE A 33 4.06 -12.54 1.51
N PHE A 34 4.94 -12.29 2.48
CA PHE A 34 5.69 -13.35 3.15
C PHE A 34 4.76 -14.37 3.83
N ARG A 35 3.70 -13.89 4.51
CA ARG A 35 2.65 -14.74 5.09
C ARG A 35 1.98 -15.62 4.04
N MET A 36 1.56 -15.03 2.92
CA MET A 36 0.85 -15.74 1.85
C MET A 36 1.71 -16.85 1.22
N LEU A 37 3.00 -16.57 1.00
CA LEU A 37 3.95 -17.53 0.40
C LEU A 37 4.34 -18.64 1.37
N SER A 38 4.69 -18.28 2.61
CA SER A 38 5.17 -19.23 3.62
C SER A 38 4.05 -20.05 4.26
N LYS A 39 2.80 -19.57 4.19
CA LYS A 39 1.66 -20.04 5.00
C LYS A 39 1.95 -20.03 6.51
N SER A 40 2.98 -19.28 6.93
CA SER A 40 3.39 -19.16 8.33
C SER A 40 2.55 -18.11 9.04
N LYS A 41 2.28 -18.35 10.32
CA LYS A 41 1.73 -17.32 11.22
C LYS A 41 2.82 -16.52 11.92
N ASP A 42 4.07 -16.93 11.76
CA ASP A 42 5.25 -16.28 12.32
C ASP A 42 5.71 -15.15 11.40
N VAL A 43 4.88 -14.11 11.31
CA VAL A 43 5.19 -12.85 10.63
C VAL A 43 5.20 -11.74 11.65
N ASN A 44 6.04 -10.73 11.42
CA ASN A 44 6.23 -9.66 12.40
C ASN A 44 5.12 -8.60 12.24
N LEU A 45 3.89 -9.02 12.53
CA LEU A 45 2.68 -8.21 12.52
C LEU A 45 2.03 -8.27 13.90
N THR A 46 1.51 -7.13 14.36
CA THR A 46 0.66 -7.05 15.54
C THR A 46 -0.62 -7.84 15.34
N HIS A 47 -1.33 -8.14 16.44
CA HIS A 47 -2.61 -8.85 16.36
C HIS A 47 -3.64 -8.14 15.45
N LYS A 48 -3.72 -6.81 15.54
CA LYS A 48 -4.62 -6.00 14.71
C LYS A 48 -4.24 -6.08 13.23
N GLU A 49 -2.95 -6.02 12.91
CA GLU A 49 -2.47 -6.16 11.53
C GLU A 49 -2.72 -7.55 10.96
N LEU A 50 -2.58 -8.61 11.78
CA LEU A 50 -2.91 -9.97 11.38
C LEU A 50 -4.40 -10.14 11.05
N GLU A 51 -5.29 -9.52 11.82
CA GLU A 51 -6.72 -9.50 11.52
C GLU A 51 -7.01 -8.80 10.19
N VAL A 52 -6.37 -7.64 9.95
CA VAL A 52 -6.50 -6.88 8.71
C VAL A 52 -5.97 -7.68 7.52
N ALA A 53 -4.76 -8.25 7.63
CA ALA A 53 -4.16 -9.13 6.63
C ALA A 53 -5.09 -10.30 6.28
N SER A 54 -5.65 -10.98 7.28
CA SER A 54 -6.56 -12.12 7.05
C SER A 54 -7.84 -11.73 6.30
N ARG A 55 -8.30 -10.48 6.43
CA ARG A 55 -9.43 -9.96 5.64
C ARG A 55 -9.00 -9.59 4.23
N MET A 56 -7.81 -9.02 4.06
CA MET A 56 -7.26 -8.61 2.76
C MET A 56 -6.98 -9.80 1.84
N GLU A 57 -6.59 -10.97 2.35
CA GLU A 57 -6.34 -12.19 1.54
C GLU A 57 -7.54 -12.63 0.69
N LYS A 58 -8.76 -12.20 1.05
CA LYS A 58 -9.98 -12.50 0.29
C LYS A 58 -10.09 -11.69 -1.01
N ILE A 59 -9.32 -10.61 -1.14
CA ILE A 59 -9.45 -9.59 -2.20
C ILE A 59 -8.11 -9.39 -2.94
N ILE A 60 -7.00 -9.53 -2.19
CA ILE A 60 -5.63 -9.27 -2.64
C ILE A 60 -4.88 -10.60 -2.72
N ASN A 61 -4.55 -11.01 -3.94
CA ASN A 61 -3.64 -12.11 -4.19
C ASN A 61 -2.18 -11.61 -4.20
N ILE A 62 -1.21 -12.52 -4.31
CA ILE A 62 0.23 -12.19 -4.27
C ILE A 62 0.60 -11.17 -5.36
N SER A 63 0.16 -11.39 -6.60
CA SER A 63 0.48 -10.49 -7.73
C SER A 63 -0.07 -9.08 -7.51
N LYS A 64 -1.31 -8.93 -7.00
CA LYS A 64 -1.85 -7.61 -6.62
C LYS A 64 -1.02 -6.96 -5.51
N ALA A 65 -0.61 -7.74 -4.51
CA ALA A 65 0.21 -7.23 -3.41
C ALA A 65 1.58 -6.75 -3.91
N GLU A 66 2.22 -7.45 -4.86
CA GLU A 66 3.47 -7.04 -5.47
C GLU A 66 3.34 -5.71 -6.23
N ILE A 67 2.25 -5.51 -6.98
CA ILE A 67 1.98 -4.23 -7.65
C ILE A 67 1.84 -3.11 -6.62
N ILE A 68 1.10 -3.34 -5.52
CA ILE A 68 0.95 -2.33 -4.45
C ILE A 68 2.31 -2.04 -3.79
N VAL A 69 3.14 -3.06 -3.54
CA VAL A 69 4.50 -2.87 -3.02
C VAL A 69 5.33 -1.97 -3.93
N ASN A 70 5.26 -2.15 -5.25
CA ASN A 70 5.97 -1.31 -6.20
C ASN A 70 5.48 0.14 -6.16
N LEU A 71 4.15 0.36 -6.14
CA LEU A 71 3.57 1.70 -6.00
C LEU A 71 4.04 2.40 -4.71
N LEU A 72 4.11 1.66 -3.59
CA LEU A 72 4.58 2.22 -2.32
C LEU A 72 6.09 2.54 -2.34
N ASN A 73 6.92 1.69 -2.95
CA ASN A 73 8.34 1.99 -3.13
C ASN A 73 8.53 3.25 -3.99
N ASP A 74 7.83 3.35 -5.11
CA ASP A 74 7.90 4.50 -6.02
C ASP A 74 7.41 5.78 -5.35
N ALA A 75 6.36 5.70 -4.52
CA ALA A 75 5.88 6.83 -3.75
C ALA A 75 6.95 7.36 -2.77
N ILE A 76 7.66 6.47 -2.07
CA ILE A 76 8.77 6.85 -1.17
C ILE A 76 9.90 7.54 -1.94
N GLU A 77 10.27 7.02 -3.11
CA GLU A 77 11.28 7.66 -3.97
C GLU A 77 10.85 9.05 -4.44
N ASN A 78 9.59 9.19 -4.88
CA ASN A 78 9.04 10.45 -5.37
C ASN A 78 8.93 11.51 -4.27
N ILE A 79 8.53 11.12 -3.06
CA ILE A 79 8.52 12.03 -1.89
C ILE A 79 9.95 12.50 -1.59
N ASN A 80 10.93 11.61 -1.63
CA ASN A 80 12.34 11.98 -1.42
C ASN A 80 12.81 13.04 -2.43
N ARG A 81 12.39 12.90 -3.69
CA ARG A 81 12.68 13.84 -4.80
C ARG A 81 11.85 15.13 -4.78
N ASN A 82 10.98 15.32 -3.79
CA ASN A 82 10.06 16.47 -3.69
C ASN A 82 9.11 16.59 -4.89
N ILE A 83 8.64 15.45 -5.42
CA ILE A 83 7.57 15.43 -6.42
C ILE A 83 6.27 15.96 -5.78
N ASN A 84 5.39 16.55 -6.61
CA ASN A 84 4.09 17.03 -6.16
C ASN A 84 3.24 15.87 -5.62
N LEU A 85 3.13 15.78 -4.29
CA LEU A 85 2.44 14.68 -3.60
C LEU A 85 0.96 14.59 -3.99
N LYS A 86 0.28 15.72 -4.22
CA LYS A 86 -1.14 15.70 -4.58
C LYS A 86 -1.37 14.95 -5.88
N ILE A 87 -0.56 15.23 -6.92
CA ILE A 87 -0.65 14.55 -8.21
C ILE A 87 -0.30 13.07 -8.07
N LEU A 88 0.78 12.76 -7.35
CA LEU A 88 1.22 11.39 -7.06
C LEU A 88 0.09 10.59 -6.41
N MET A 89 -0.50 11.10 -5.33
CA MET A 89 -1.54 10.40 -4.58
C MET A 89 -2.83 10.20 -5.39
N PHE A 90 -3.17 11.14 -6.28
CA PHE A 90 -4.28 10.93 -7.21
C PHE A 90 -4.01 9.74 -8.14
N SER A 91 -2.83 9.71 -8.76
CA SER A 91 -2.42 8.63 -9.66
C SER A 91 -2.41 7.28 -8.94
N ASP A 92 -1.71 7.20 -7.80
CA ASP A 92 -1.50 5.95 -7.09
C ASP A 92 -2.79 5.41 -6.48
N THR A 93 -3.67 6.27 -5.97
CA THR A 93 -4.97 5.85 -5.43
C THR A 93 -5.86 5.24 -6.53
N LEU A 94 -5.84 5.82 -7.74
CA LEU A 94 -6.58 5.27 -8.88
C LEU A 94 -5.99 3.93 -9.33
N ALA A 95 -4.66 3.84 -9.42
CA ALA A 95 -3.94 2.61 -9.79
C ALA A 95 -4.25 1.47 -8.80
N ILE A 96 -4.17 1.73 -7.49
CA ILE A 96 -4.55 0.75 -6.46
C ILE A 96 -6.01 0.34 -6.63
N GLY A 97 -6.91 1.29 -6.85
CA GLY A 97 -8.32 0.99 -7.07
C GLY A 97 -8.57 0.06 -8.27
N GLU A 98 -7.81 0.23 -9.35
CA GLU A 98 -7.86 -0.65 -10.53
C GLU A 98 -7.31 -2.05 -10.24
N VAL A 99 -6.15 -2.14 -9.58
CA VAL A 99 -5.54 -3.41 -9.15
C VAL A 99 -6.51 -4.22 -8.29
N LEU A 100 -7.22 -3.55 -7.37
CA LEU A 100 -8.18 -4.23 -6.49
C LEU A 100 -9.40 -4.75 -7.24
N ARG A 101 -9.96 -3.98 -8.19
CA ARG A 101 -11.13 -4.40 -8.99
C ARG A 101 -10.85 -5.52 -9.98
N THR A 102 -9.60 -5.62 -10.43
CA THR A 102 -9.25 -6.55 -11.50
C THR A 102 -9.17 -7.99 -10.96
N ASN A 103 -9.93 -8.92 -11.53
CA ASN A 103 -9.93 -10.32 -11.07
C ASN A 103 -8.80 -11.16 -11.68
N HIS A 104 -8.13 -10.68 -12.74
CA HIS A 104 -6.98 -11.31 -13.41
C HIS A 104 -5.97 -10.22 -13.79
N VAL A 105 -4.74 -10.31 -13.28
CA VAL A 105 -3.65 -9.50 -13.81
C VAL A 105 -3.45 -9.92 -15.26
N ARG A 106 -3.58 -8.99 -16.21
CA ARG A 106 -3.33 -9.29 -17.63
C ARG A 106 -1.83 -9.55 -17.77
N ASP A 107 -1.49 -10.75 -18.20
CA ASP A 107 -0.14 -11.18 -18.60
C ASP A 107 0.41 -10.29 -19.73
#